data_AF-A0A965PIW8-F1
#
_entry.id   AF-A0A965PIW8-F1
#
_cell.length_a   1.000
_cell.length_b   1.000
_cell.length_c   1.000
_cell.angle_alpha   90.00
_cell.angle_beta   90.00
_cell.angle_gamma   90.00
#
_symmetry.space_group_name_H-M   'P 1'
#
loop_
_entity.id
_entity.type
_entity.pdbx_description
1 polymer ?
#
loop_
_entity_poly.entity_id
_entity_poly.type
_entity_poly.pdbx_seq_one_letter_code
_entity_poly.pdbx_strand_id
1 'polypeptide(L)'
;MTAIEYVELSGVPESKWPTFREWFAWHEKRDLVGVAKDGDKIAGVAIARCVNNGQDTKPYEHTEDGDNVFVDLTITNTDGISNALSRKALKCLLSILWDRFGPRRRITFK
;
A
#
# COMPACT_ATOMS: atom_id res chain seq x y z
N MET A 1 9.49 -6.99 13.69
CA MET A 1 9.42 -6.76 12.23
C MET A 1 8.61 -5.50 12.01
N THR A 2 9.22 -4.53 11.35
CA THR A 2 8.62 -3.25 10.96
C THR A 2 7.92 -3.38 9.60
N ALA A 3 7.06 -2.41 9.25
CA ALA A 3 6.35 -2.43 7.97
C ALA A 3 7.30 -2.32 6.77
N ILE A 4 8.41 -1.60 6.92
CA ILE A 4 9.45 -1.48 5.90
C ILE A 4 10.18 -2.82 5.69
N GLU A 5 10.62 -3.50 6.76
CA GLU A 5 11.23 -4.84 6.67
C GLU A 5 10.26 -5.86 6.07
N TYR A 6 8.96 -5.73 6.36
CA TYR A 6 7.93 -6.59 5.83
C TYR A 6 7.76 -6.46 4.31
N VAL A 7 7.77 -5.23 3.79
CA VAL A 7 7.63 -4.99 2.35
C VAL A 7 8.94 -5.27 1.60
N GLU A 8 10.11 -5.02 2.21
CA GLU A 8 11.44 -5.45 1.66
C GLU A 8 11.46 -6.96 1.39
N LEU A 9 10.99 -7.77 2.34
CA LEU A 9 10.91 -9.24 2.20
C LEU A 9 9.91 -9.70 1.13
N SER A 10 8.96 -8.85 0.74
CA SER A 10 7.90 -9.18 -0.21
C SER A 10 8.29 -8.96 -1.68
N GLY A 11 9.49 -8.42 -1.95
CA GLY A 11 10.07 -8.37 -3.30
C GLY A 11 9.59 -7.22 -4.19
N VAL A 12 9.26 -6.05 -3.63
CA VAL A 12 8.88 -4.86 -4.42
C VAL A 12 10.06 -4.42 -5.30
N PRO A 13 9.87 -4.25 -6.63
CA PRO A 13 10.97 -3.93 -7.54
C PRO A 13 11.56 -2.54 -7.26
N GLU A 14 12.85 -2.51 -6.89
CA GLU A 14 13.63 -1.31 -6.59
C GLU A 14 13.85 -0.38 -7.81
N SER A 15 13.61 -0.87 -9.04
CA SER A 15 14.11 -0.26 -10.28
C SER A 15 13.52 1.10 -10.67
N LYS A 16 12.63 1.68 -9.86
CA LYS A 16 12.02 3.01 -10.11
C LYS A 16 12.25 4.02 -8.98
N TRP A 17 13.02 3.66 -7.96
CA TRP A 17 13.16 4.44 -6.73
C TRP A 17 14.63 4.62 -6.36
N PRO A 18 15.06 5.75 -5.76
CA PRO A 18 16.47 5.95 -5.40
C PRO A 18 16.93 4.93 -4.34
N THR A 19 16.08 4.61 -3.36
CA THR A 19 16.15 3.39 -2.53
C THR A 19 14.74 2.96 -2.07
N PHE A 20 14.56 1.67 -1.77
CA PHE A 20 13.30 1.17 -1.20
C PHE A 20 12.91 1.90 0.11
N ARG A 21 13.91 2.25 0.93
CA ARG A 21 13.66 2.93 2.21
C ARG A 21 13.21 4.35 2.07
N GLU A 22 13.80 5.09 1.13
CA GLU A 22 13.35 6.45 0.82
C GLU A 22 11.94 6.46 0.23
N TRP A 23 11.61 5.46 -0.60
CA TRP A 23 10.26 5.25 -1.08
C TRP A 23 9.25 5.04 0.07
N PHE A 24 9.52 4.10 0.97
CA PHE A 24 8.64 3.82 2.10
C PHE A 24 8.50 5.03 3.02
N ALA A 25 9.62 5.66 3.39
CA ALA A 25 9.64 6.83 4.27
C ALA A 25 8.87 8.02 3.69
N TRP A 26 8.86 8.19 2.36
CA TRP A 26 8.08 9.24 1.71
C TRP A 26 6.57 9.06 1.91
N HIS A 27 6.08 7.81 1.84
CA HIS A 27 4.68 7.46 2.03
C HIS A 27 4.30 7.50 3.51
N GLU A 28 5.15 6.97 4.39
CA GLU A 28 4.92 6.97 5.84
C GLU A 28 4.77 8.39 6.40
N LYS A 29 5.66 9.31 5.99
CA LYS A 29 5.60 10.74 6.40
C LYS A 29 4.32 11.46 5.97
N ARG A 30 3.53 10.87 5.08
CA ARG A 30 2.29 11.45 4.52
C ARG A 30 1.04 10.68 4.92
N ASP A 31 1.16 9.74 5.87
CA ASP A 31 0.04 8.90 6.30
C ASP A 31 -0.58 8.11 5.13
N LEU A 32 0.27 7.66 4.21
CA LEU A 32 -0.10 6.90 3.01
C LEU A 32 0.11 5.39 3.18
N VAL A 33 0.37 4.93 4.40
CA VAL A 33 0.71 3.53 4.72
C VAL A 33 -0.29 2.97 5.71
N GLY A 34 -1.05 1.97 5.28
CA GLY A 34 -1.93 1.16 6.13
C GLY A 34 -1.26 -0.15 6.52
N VAL A 35 -1.29 -0.52 7.81
CA VAL A 35 -0.70 -1.77 8.30
C VAL A 35 -1.78 -2.63 8.95
N ALA A 36 -2.00 -3.82 8.41
CA ALA A 36 -2.85 -4.84 9.02
C ALA A 36 -2.00 -5.76 9.91
N LYS A 37 -2.43 -5.95 11.16
CA LYS A 37 -1.77 -6.82 12.13
C LYS A 37 -2.66 -7.98 12.56
N ASP A 38 -2.03 -9.12 12.87
CA ASP A 38 -2.62 -10.25 13.57
C ASP A 38 -1.85 -10.46 14.88
N GLY A 39 -2.40 -9.93 15.98
CA GLY A 39 -1.66 -9.73 17.23
C GLY A 39 -0.46 -8.80 17.02
N ASP A 40 0.73 -9.26 17.39
CA ASP A 40 1.98 -8.51 17.22
C ASP A 40 2.63 -8.68 15.83
N LYS A 41 2.06 -9.53 14.97
CA LYS A 41 2.61 -9.82 13.65
C LYS A 41 1.96 -8.95 12.58
N ILE A 42 2.76 -8.44 11.65
CA ILE A 42 2.24 -7.78 10.45
C ILE A 42 1.70 -8.85 9.50
N ALA A 43 0.46 -8.71 9.08
CA ALA A 43 -0.25 -9.60 8.15
C ALA A 43 -0.45 -8.95 6.76
N GLY A 44 -0.21 -7.64 6.65
CA GLY A 44 -0.30 -6.93 5.37
C GLY A 44 0.06 -5.47 5.51
N VAL A 45 0.51 -4.89 4.40
CA VAL A 45 0.80 -3.46 4.27
C VAL A 45 0.17 -2.99 2.96
N ALA A 46 -0.56 -1.88 3.02
CA ALA A 46 -1.04 -1.17 1.85
C ALA A 46 -0.35 0.19 1.81
N ILE A 47 0.15 0.56 0.63
CA ILE A 47 0.72 1.88 0.38
C ILE A 47 -0.12 2.50 -0.73
N ALA A 48 -0.73 3.64 -0.45
CA ALA A 48 -1.71 4.22 -1.35
C ALA A 48 -1.53 5.72 -1.48
N ARG A 49 -1.66 6.23 -2.71
CA ARG A 49 -1.59 7.66 -3.00
C ARG A 49 -2.73 8.09 -3.91
N CYS A 50 -3.30 9.25 -3.61
CA CYS A 50 -4.27 9.90 -4.48
C CYS A 50 -3.58 10.58 -5.66
N VAL A 51 -4.13 10.46 -6.87
CA VAL A 51 -3.63 11.08 -8.11
C VAL A 51 -4.80 11.62 -8.94
N ASN A 52 -4.55 12.63 -9.78
CA ASN A 52 -5.57 13.17 -10.67
C ASN A 52 -5.90 12.19 -11.80
N ASN A 53 -7.09 12.33 -12.38
CA ASN A 53 -7.51 11.51 -13.50
C ASN A 53 -6.69 11.77 -14.77
N GLY A 54 -6.29 10.71 -15.47
CA GLY A 54 -5.50 10.79 -16.71
C GLY A 54 -4.01 11.11 -16.52
N GLN A 55 -3.55 11.23 -15.27
CA GLN A 55 -2.14 11.47 -14.97
C GLN A 55 -1.37 10.14 -14.95
N ASP A 56 -0.22 10.09 -15.63
CA ASP A 56 0.70 8.96 -15.50
C ASP A 56 1.08 8.82 -14.03
N THR A 57 1.07 7.58 -13.51
CA THR A 57 1.40 7.28 -12.12
C THR A 57 2.90 7.45 -11.90
N LYS A 58 3.37 8.71 -11.85
CA LYS A 58 4.77 9.02 -11.60
C LYS A 58 5.15 8.66 -10.17
N PRO A 59 6.40 8.24 -9.94
CA PRO A 59 6.99 8.16 -8.60
C PRO A 59 6.75 9.45 -7.79
N TYR A 60 6.43 9.30 -6.49
CA TYR A 60 6.30 10.42 -5.53
C TYR A 60 5.24 11.48 -5.83
N GLU A 61 4.24 11.14 -6.66
CA GLU A 61 3.13 12.05 -6.92
C GLU A 61 1.94 11.73 -6.04
N HIS A 62 1.48 12.73 -5.30
CA HIS A 62 0.29 12.65 -4.47
C HIS A 62 -0.46 13.98 -4.49
N THR A 63 -1.74 13.90 -4.82
CA THR A 63 -2.69 15.01 -4.80
C THR A 63 -3.84 14.59 -3.90
N GLU A 64 -3.95 15.15 -2.69
CA GLU A 64 -4.98 14.78 -1.68
C GLU A 64 -6.40 14.85 -2.27
N ASP A 65 -6.66 15.86 -3.11
CA ASP A 65 -7.94 16.09 -3.80
C ASP A 65 -8.09 15.28 -5.10
N GLY A 66 -7.17 14.36 -5.39
CA GLY A 66 -7.19 13.57 -6.63
C GLY A 66 -8.40 12.62 -6.72
N ASP A 67 -8.96 12.51 -7.93
CA ASP A 67 -10.13 11.68 -8.21
C ASP A 67 -9.90 10.17 -8.06
N ASN A 68 -8.64 9.71 -8.19
CA ASN A 68 -8.25 8.31 -8.23
C ASN A 68 -7.28 7.97 -7.11
N VAL A 69 -7.30 6.71 -6.65
CA VAL A 69 -6.29 6.17 -5.73
C VAL A 69 -5.50 5.08 -6.40
N PHE A 70 -4.18 5.24 -6.37
CA PHE A 70 -3.22 4.24 -6.77
C PHE A 70 -2.74 3.49 -5.52
N VAL A 71 -2.85 2.17 -5.52
CA VAL A 71 -2.55 1.33 -4.35
C VAL A 71 -1.51 0.27 -4.73
N ASP A 72 -0.33 0.38 -4.13
CA ASP A 72 0.64 -0.71 -4.06
C ASP A 72 0.31 -1.54 -2.81
N LEU A 73 -0.21 -2.77 -3.02
CA LEU A 73 -0.75 -3.58 -1.94
C LEU A 73 0.07 -4.85 -1.75
N THR A 74 0.55 -5.08 -0.53
CA THR A 74 1.36 -6.25 -0.17
C THR A 74 0.69 -7.01 0.98
N ILE A 75 0.10 -8.16 0.68
CA ILE A 75 -0.49 -9.06 1.68
C ILE A 75 0.42 -10.26 1.86
N THR A 76 0.52 -10.78 3.09
CA THR A 76 1.20 -12.06 3.32
C THR A 76 0.51 -13.14 2.50
N ASN A 77 1.19 -13.60 1.46
CA ASN A 77 1.27 -15.01 1.17
C ASN A 77 2.54 -15.29 0.36
N THR A 78 3.64 -15.61 1.04
CA THR A 78 4.93 -15.89 0.39
C THR A 78 4.88 -17.12 -0.52
N ASP A 79 3.86 -17.95 -0.37
CA ASP A 79 3.53 -19.13 -1.17
C ASP A 79 2.51 -18.84 -2.29
N GLY A 80 2.00 -17.60 -2.44
CA GLY A 80 1.09 -17.19 -3.53
C GLY A 80 -0.35 -17.75 -3.48
N ILE A 81 -0.66 -18.67 -2.57
CA ILE A 81 -1.98 -19.27 -2.32
C ILE A 81 -2.85 -18.48 -1.33
N SER A 82 -4.02 -18.00 -1.77
CA SER A 82 -4.96 -17.33 -0.85
C SER A 82 -5.40 -18.22 0.33
N ASN A 83 -5.26 -17.72 1.56
CA ASN A 83 -5.70 -18.38 2.79
C ASN A 83 -6.61 -17.46 3.63
N ALA A 84 -7.15 -17.97 4.74
CA ALA A 84 -8.09 -17.21 5.56
C ALA A 84 -7.46 -15.92 6.15
N LEU A 85 -6.19 -15.99 6.55
CA LEU A 85 -5.45 -14.86 7.10
C LEU A 85 -5.21 -13.78 6.03
N SER A 86 -4.75 -14.16 4.84
CA SER A 86 -4.47 -13.22 3.76
C SER A 86 -5.75 -12.52 3.26
N ARG A 87 -6.88 -13.23 3.21
CA ARG A 87 -8.18 -12.60 2.92
C ARG A 87 -8.64 -11.63 4.02
N LYS A 88 -8.41 -11.97 5.28
CA LYS A 88 -8.73 -11.08 6.41
C LYS A 88 -7.86 -9.82 6.38
N ALA A 89 -6.56 -9.97 6.13
CA ALA A 89 -5.63 -8.86 5.98
C ALA A 89 -6.04 -7.94 4.82
N LEU A 90 -6.39 -8.48 3.65
CA LEU A 90 -6.89 -7.69 2.52
C LEU A 90 -8.12 -6.86 2.91
N LYS A 91 -9.11 -7.48 3.57
CA LYS A 91 -10.32 -6.77 4.02
C LYS A 91 -9.97 -5.62 4.96
N CYS A 92 -9.10 -5.85 5.94
CA CYS A 92 -8.64 -4.79 6.85
C CYS A 92 -7.94 -3.66 6.10
N LEU A 93 -7.04 -3.98 5.16
CA LEU A 93 -6.34 -2.98 4.36
C LEU A 93 -7.31 -2.14 3.52
N LEU A 94 -8.31 -2.77 2.89
CA LEU A 94 -9.33 -2.05 2.14
C LEU A 94 -10.17 -1.13 3.03
N SER A 95 -10.50 -1.56 4.25
CA SER A 95 -11.17 -0.69 5.23
C SER A 95 -10.30 0.50 5.62
N ILE A 96 -9.01 0.30 5.91
CA ILE A 96 -8.07 1.39 6.23
C ILE A 96 -7.99 2.40 5.07
N LEU A 97 -7.90 1.91 3.83
CA LEU A 97 -7.88 2.77 2.65
C LEU A 97 -9.18 3.55 2.47
N TRP A 98 -10.32 2.90 2.74
CA TRP A 98 -11.63 3.53 2.69
C TRP A 98 -11.77 4.62 3.76
N ASP A 99 -11.33 4.36 4.99
CA ASP A 99 -11.39 5.32 6.08
C ASP A 99 -10.50 6.55 5.80
N ARG A 100 -9.33 6.35 5.18
CA ARG A 100 -8.38 7.45 4.90
C ARG A 100 -8.75 8.28 3.66
N PHE A 101 -9.21 7.64 2.60
CA PHE A 101 -9.40 8.30 1.29
C PHE A 101 -10.88 8.42 0.87
N GLY A 102 -11.80 7.78 1.59
CA GLY A 102 -13.22 7.81 1.29
C GLY A 102 -13.57 7.18 -0.06
N PRO A 103 -14.81 7.41 -0.56
CA PRO A 103 -15.22 6.92 -1.87
C PRO A 103 -14.42 7.63 -2.96
N ARG A 104 -13.59 6.89 -3.67
CA ARG A 104 -12.80 7.38 -4.80
C ARG A 104 -13.24 6.70 -6.09
N ARG A 105 -13.13 7.41 -7.22
CA ARG A 105 -13.74 6.98 -8.48
C ARG A 105 -13.16 5.66 -9.00
N ARG A 106 -11.89 5.39 -8.69
CA ARG A 106 -11.20 4.16 -9.06
C ARG A 106 -10.11 3.82 -8.03
N ILE A 107 -10.03 2.53 -7.71
CA ILE A 107 -8.90 1.92 -7.00
C ILE A 107 -8.14 1.07 -8.02
N THR A 108 -6.85 1.34 -8.20
CA THR A 108 -5.99 0.56 -9.12
C THR A 108 -4.94 -0.18 -8.31
N PHE A 109 -4.87 -1.51 -8.49
CA PHE A 109 -3.83 -2.37 -7.93
C PHE A 109 -2.72 -2.55 -8.97
N LYS A 110 -1.46 -2.51 -8.54
CA LYS A 110 -0.31 -2.82 -9.39
C LYS A 110 0.70 -3.72 -8.69
#